data_AF-J9U120-F1
#
_entry.id   AF-J9U120-F1
#
_cell.length_a   1.000
_cell.length_b   1.000
_cell.length_c   1.000
_cell.angle_alpha   90.00
_cell.angle_beta   90.00
_cell.angle_gamma   90.00
#
_symmetry.space_group_name_H-M   'P 1'
#
loop_
_entity.id
_entity.type
_entity.pdbx_description
1 polymer ?
#
loop_
_entity_poly.entity_id
_entity_poly.type
_entity_poly.pdbx_seq_one_letter_code
_entity_poly.pdbx_strand_id
1 'polypeptide(L)'
;MIYQNILHPFSYNDKDEWKQKRQSISINAVPSYSVIFPPLADNLLYNVDTFTSIAQINFDDYLTFFDYVDTEGSFWYVPNISYTFYLYKGIGLEVSASLQHLEYTLTITPENALILATNHAQVPNLPGNIGDIASLLAGDTVFKGSFYYLPITIGVKLLSGKNGEFVNTIRFGIETVIYDIVTQNGLTGFKTKRSTIDPTFYVSYELGWTIDLFPKKDWKVRTYLDISLFEIGYYITSSMSGVYGDVREGVGFFGSGFVDITKFLPLWETFPAAVDFVTSLKLSLFPRIGVTIRF
;
A
#
# COMPACT_ATOMS: atom_id res chain seq x y z
N MET A 1 4.62 6.57 -40.44
CA MET A 1 4.79 5.13 -40.15
C MET A 1 4.15 4.71 -38.81
N ILE A 2 3.18 5.47 -38.28
CA ILE A 2 2.50 5.21 -36.99
C ILE A 2 1.14 4.50 -37.18
N TYR A 3 0.53 4.67 -38.37
CA TYR A 3 -0.82 4.15 -38.67
C TYR A 3 -0.92 2.63 -38.94
N GLN A 4 0.17 1.94 -39.25
CA GLN A 4 0.10 0.49 -39.55
C GLN A 4 0.07 -0.40 -38.30
N ASN A 5 0.53 0.10 -37.15
CA ASN A 5 0.54 -0.69 -35.91
C ASN A 5 -0.84 -0.74 -35.22
N ILE A 6 -1.76 0.18 -35.55
CA ILE A 6 -3.12 0.22 -35.01
C ILE A 6 -4.04 -0.78 -35.73
N LEU A 7 -3.77 -1.09 -37.01
CA LEU A 7 -4.62 -1.96 -37.83
C LEU A 7 -4.25 -3.46 -37.74
N HIS A 8 -3.12 -3.80 -37.10
CA HIS A 8 -2.68 -5.18 -36.90
C HIS A 8 -2.25 -5.42 -35.44
N PRO A 9 -3.19 -5.46 -34.49
CA PRO A 9 -2.90 -5.73 -33.07
C PRO A 9 -2.25 -7.11 -32.83
N PHE A 10 -2.20 -7.97 -33.86
CA PHE A 10 -1.63 -9.32 -33.83
C PHE A 10 -0.43 -9.51 -34.79
N SER A 11 0.34 -8.45 -35.09
CA SER A 11 1.52 -8.56 -35.97
C SER A 11 2.75 -9.22 -35.30
N TYR A 12 2.60 -9.81 -34.11
CA TYR A 12 3.67 -10.55 -33.44
C TYR A 12 4.13 -11.68 -34.36
N ASN A 13 5.33 -11.54 -34.92
CA ASN A 13 5.88 -12.47 -35.89
C ASN A 13 7.10 -13.20 -35.34
N ASP A 14 6.88 -13.97 -34.27
CA ASP A 14 7.80 -15.05 -33.87
C ASP A 14 7.97 -16.01 -35.06
N LYS A 15 9.08 -15.86 -35.79
CA LYS A 15 9.42 -16.74 -36.92
C LYS A 15 9.86 -18.12 -36.44
N ASP A 16 10.17 -18.27 -35.15
CA ASP A 16 10.62 -19.51 -34.52
C ASP A 16 9.76 -19.83 -33.28
N GLU A 17 8.97 -20.90 -33.40
CA GLU A 17 8.52 -21.76 -32.30
C GLU A 17 7.87 -21.16 -31.04
N TRP A 18 6.87 -20.28 -31.20
CA TRP A 18 5.96 -19.90 -30.09
C TRP A 18 5.39 -21.12 -29.33
N LYS A 19 5.27 -22.27 -30.01
CA LYS A 19 4.76 -23.52 -29.43
C LYS A 19 5.72 -24.15 -28.41
N GLN A 20 7.02 -23.90 -28.54
CA GLN A 20 8.01 -24.44 -27.60
C GLN A 20 8.11 -23.56 -26.35
N LYS A 21 8.02 -22.23 -26.49
CA LYS A 21 8.24 -21.25 -25.41
C LYS A 21 6.93 -20.70 -24.82
N ARG A 22 6.02 -21.59 -24.42
CA ARG A 22 4.65 -21.25 -23.99
C ARG A 22 4.54 -20.84 -22.53
N GLN A 23 5.59 -20.94 -21.75
CA GLN A 23 5.56 -20.65 -20.33
C GLN A 23 6.52 -19.53 -20.02
N SER A 24 6.16 -18.66 -19.09
CA SER A 24 7.12 -17.73 -18.52
C SER A 24 6.91 -17.51 -17.03
N ILE A 25 8.00 -17.29 -16.33
CA ILE A 25 8.01 -16.81 -14.95
C ILE A 25 8.62 -15.42 -14.96
N SER A 26 7.91 -14.46 -14.39
CA SER A 26 8.32 -13.07 -14.26
C SER A 26 8.50 -12.74 -12.78
N ILE A 27 9.57 -12.05 -12.44
CA ILE A 27 9.78 -11.49 -11.11
C ILE A 27 9.89 -9.98 -11.26
N ASN A 28 8.93 -9.25 -10.71
CA ASN A 28 8.88 -7.79 -10.76
C ASN A 28 9.30 -7.22 -9.42
N ALA A 29 10.38 -6.44 -9.41
CA ALA A 29 11.02 -5.95 -8.20
C ALA A 29 10.23 -4.85 -7.47
N VAL A 30 9.21 -4.26 -8.10
CA VAL A 30 8.40 -3.22 -7.46
C VAL A 30 7.05 -3.81 -7.07
N PRO A 31 6.58 -3.58 -5.84
CA PRO A 31 5.26 -4.02 -5.41
C PRO A 31 4.16 -3.46 -6.31
N SER A 32 3.11 -4.24 -6.55
CA SER A 32 1.90 -3.77 -7.24
C SER A 32 1.06 -2.92 -6.29
N TYR A 33 1.49 -1.68 -6.06
CA TYR A 33 0.88 -0.76 -5.10
C TYR A 33 -0.58 -0.43 -5.43
N SER A 34 -1.38 -0.35 -4.36
CA SER A 34 -2.50 0.59 -4.21
C SER A 34 -1.94 1.90 -3.67
N VAL A 35 -2.43 3.05 -4.14
CA VAL A 35 -1.88 4.38 -3.87
C VAL A 35 -1.87 4.78 -2.39
N ILE A 36 -2.49 4.02 -1.48
CA ILE A 36 -2.96 4.63 -0.23
C ILE A 36 -2.17 4.25 1.02
N PHE A 37 -1.44 3.13 1.10
CA PHE A 37 -0.93 2.70 2.40
C PHE A 37 0.54 3.00 2.75
N PRO A 38 1.53 2.88 1.85
CA PRO A 38 2.84 3.46 2.13
C PRO A 38 2.77 4.97 2.39
N PRO A 39 1.95 5.74 1.64
CA PRO A 39 1.82 7.16 1.89
C PRO A 39 0.96 7.49 3.11
N LEU A 40 0.24 6.59 3.79
CA LEU A 40 -0.50 7.03 4.98
C LEU A 40 0.43 7.21 6.19
N ALA A 41 1.39 6.30 6.39
CA ALA A 41 2.39 6.43 7.44
C ALA A 41 3.40 7.55 7.13
N ASP A 42 3.84 7.68 5.86
CA ASP A 42 4.73 8.76 5.43
C ASP A 42 3.99 10.11 5.26
N ASN A 43 2.71 10.17 4.84
CA ASN A 43 1.95 11.44 4.82
C ASN A 43 1.49 11.86 6.21
N LEU A 44 1.21 10.95 7.15
CA LEU A 44 0.91 11.35 8.54
C LEU A 44 2.11 11.96 9.26
N LEU A 45 3.34 11.73 8.77
CA LEU A 45 4.56 12.18 9.44
C LEU A 45 5.38 13.22 8.63
N TYR A 46 5.38 13.15 7.30
CA TYR A 46 6.22 14.01 6.42
C TYR A 46 5.45 14.89 5.43
N ASN A 47 4.18 14.58 5.13
CA ASN A 47 3.36 15.35 4.18
C ASN A 47 1.94 15.59 4.72
N VAL A 48 1.86 15.84 6.02
CA VAL A 48 0.62 16.15 6.74
C VAL A 48 -0.15 17.21 5.97
N ASP A 49 0.51 18.28 5.54
CA ASP A 49 -0.06 19.43 4.81
C ASP A 49 -0.80 19.10 3.50
N THR A 50 -0.40 18.04 2.78
CA THR A 50 -1.05 17.66 1.52
C THR A 50 -2.26 16.76 1.77
N PHE A 51 -2.16 15.83 2.72
CA PHE A 51 -3.30 15.00 3.11
C PHE A 51 -4.35 15.84 3.85
N THR A 52 -3.93 16.77 4.70
CA THR A 52 -4.80 17.70 5.44
C THR A 52 -5.55 18.67 4.59
N SER A 53 -4.93 19.20 3.54
CA SER A 53 -5.58 20.11 2.62
C SER A 53 -6.66 19.41 1.79
N ILE A 54 -6.45 18.13 1.43
CA ILE A 54 -7.44 17.30 0.73
C ILE A 54 -8.54 16.81 1.70
N ALA A 55 -8.17 16.45 2.93
CA ALA A 55 -9.05 15.91 3.96
C ALA A 55 -9.70 16.99 4.86
N GLN A 56 -9.35 18.27 4.67
CA GLN A 56 -9.72 19.40 5.54
C GLN A 56 -9.40 19.20 7.03
N ILE A 57 -8.28 18.54 7.34
CA ILE A 57 -7.84 18.28 8.72
C ILE A 57 -6.90 19.40 9.16
N ASN A 58 -7.12 20.04 10.31
CA ASN A 58 -6.19 21.04 10.86
C ASN A 58 -5.31 20.41 11.96
N PHE A 59 -3.99 20.37 11.76
CA PHE A 59 -3.01 19.88 12.75
C PHE A 59 -2.22 21.01 13.44
N ASP A 60 -2.45 22.28 13.10
CA ASP A 60 -1.62 23.40 13.56
C ASP A 60 -1.55 23.49 15.10
N ASP A 61 -2.62 23.08 15.79
CA ASP A 61 -2.72 23.07 17.25
C ASP A 61 -2.07 21.84 17.93
N TYR A 62 -1.59 20.86 17.15
CA TYR A 62 -1.15 19.55 17.63
C TYR A 62 0.25 19.14 17.15
N LEU A 63 0.95 19.96 16.36
CA LEU A 63 2.34 19.69 15.94
C LEU A 63 3.27 19.47 17.14
N THR A 64 3.07 20.24 18.21
CA THR A 64 3.85 20.09 19.45
C THR A 64 3.57 18.79 20.19
N PHE A 65 2.43 18.09 19.94
CA PHE A 65 2.18 16.77 20.52
C PHE A 65 3.05 15.71 19.83
N PHE A 66 3.21 15.79 18.51
CA PHE A 66 4.02 14.84 17.75
C PHE A 66 5.51 14.95 18.05
N ASP A 67 6.02 16.10 18.51
CA ASP A 67 7.41 16.26 18.98
C ASP A 67 7.76 15.32 20.15
N TYR A 68 6.75 14.85 20.89
CA TYR A 68 6.90 13.95 22.04
C TYR A 68 6.60 12.48 21.71
N VAL A 69 6.25 12.19 20.45
CA VAL A 69 5.94 10.86 19.95
C VAL A 69 7.14 10.32 19.18
N ASP A 70 7.77 9.28 19.73
CA ASP A 70 8.75 8.51 18.99
C ASP A 70 8.05 7.61 17.97
N THR A 71 8.60 7.54 16.75
CA THR A 71 7.99 6.81 15.65
C THR A 71 8.99 5.86 15.01
N GLU A 72 8.67 4.57 15.05
CA GLU A 72 9.44 3.52 14.41
C GLU A 72 8.62 2.88 13.30
N GLY A 73 9.21 2.68 12.13
CA GLY A 73 8.57 2.05 10.98
C GLY A 73 9.45 0.99 10.34
N SER A 74 8.84 -0.09 9.88
CA SER A 74 9.50 -1.09 9.05
C SER A 74 8.64 -1.45 7.85
N PHE A 75 9.30 -1.66 6.72
CA PHE A 75 8.66 -2.07 5.49
C PHE A 75 9.51 -3.14 4.80
N TRP A 76 8.87 -4.22 4.40
CA TRP A 76 9.48 -5.21 3.52
C TRP A 76 8.43 -5.78 2.57
N TYR A 77 8.90 -6.37 1.48
CA TYR A 77 8.02 -6.98 0.49
C TYR A 77 8.68 -8.20 -0.15
N VAL A 78 7.83 -9.11 -0.60
CA VAL A 78 8.19 -10.15 -1.57
C VAL A 78 7.82 -9.61 -2.95
N PRO A 79 8.76 -9.56 -3.91
CA PRO A 79 8.50 -9.16 -5.29
C PRO A 79 7.28 -9.87 -5.89
N ASN A 80 6.63 -9.24 -6.87
CA ASN A 80 5.55 -9.91 -7.58
C ASN A 80 6.11 -11.01 -8.47
N ILE A 81 5.68 -12.23 -8.21
CA ILE A 81 6.02 -13.41 -9.01
C ILE A 81 4.80 -13.73 -9.86
N SER A 82 4.98 -13.74 -11.17
CA SER A 82 3.92 -14.09 -12.12
C SER A 82 4.31 -15.30 -12.97
N TYR A 83 3.36 -16.20 -13.15
CA TYR A 83 3.45 -17.29 -14.11
C TYR A 83 2.50 -16.99 -15.26
N THR A 84 3.00 -17.04 -16.50
CA THR A 84 2.18 -16.86 -17.70
C THR A 84 2.21 -18.10 -18.56
N PHE A 85 1.03 -18.56 -18.96
CA PHE A 85 0.85 -19.57 -20.00
C PHE A 85 0.31 -18.93 -21.28
N TYR A 86 1.06 -19.01 -22.37
CA TYR A 86 0.68 -18.46 -23.68
C TYR A 86 -0.24 -19.43 -24.43
N LEU A 87 -1.53 -19.09 -24.48
CA LEU A 87 -2.56 -19.83 -25.21
C LEU A 87 -2.37 -19.73 -26.73
N TYR A 88 -2.00 -18.54 -27.18
CA TYR A 88 -1.74 -18.22 -28.58
C TYR A 88 -0.56 -17.26 -28.68
N LYS A 89 -0.07 -17.09 -29.90
CA LYS A 89 0.96 -16.12 -30.23
C LYS A 89 0.56 -14.72 -29.74
N GLY A 90 1.24 -14.26 -28.69
CA GLY A 90 1.00 -12.96 -28.07
C GLY A 90 -0.21 -12.86 -27.14
N ILE A 91 -0.85 -13.99 -26.78
CA ILE A 91 -1.95 -14.01 -25.79
C ILE A 91 -1.61 -15.04 -24.71
N GLY A 92 -1.50 -14.59 -23.46
CA GLY A 92 -1.24 -15.44 -22.31
C GLY A 92 -2.19 -15.22 -21.15
N LEU A 93 -2.40 -16.26 -20.37
CA LEU A 93 -3.03 -16.21 -19.06
C LEU A 93 -1.95 -16.08 -18.01
N GLU A 94 -2.03 -15.04 -17.18
CA GLU A 94 -1.09 -14.76 -16.10
C GLU A 94 -1.76 -15.05 -14.75
N VAL A 95 -1.05 -15.70 -13.85
CA VAL A 95 -1.39 -15.76 -12.43
C VAL A 95 -0.22 -15.14 -11.67
N SER A 96 -0.50 -14.25 -10.72
CA SER A 96 0.56 -13.60 -9.93
C SER A 96 0.21 -13.49 -8.46
N ALA A 97 1.24 -13.42 -7.63
CA ALA A 97 1.12 -13.13 -6.21
C ALA A 97 2.30 -12.28 -5.73
N SER A 98 2.06 -11.45 -4.72
CA SER A 98 3.11 -10.78 -3.95
C SER A 98 2.68 -10.66 -2.49
N LEU A 99 3.62 -10.30 -1.62
CA LEU A 99 3.31 -10.00 -0.22
C LEU A 99 4.02 -8.71 0.16
N GLN A 100 3.34 -7.86 0.92
CA GLN A 100 3.93 -6.65 1.49
C GLN A 100 3.60 -6.63 2.97
N HIS A 101 4.52 -6.09 3.76
CA HIS A 101 4.32 -5.84 5.17
C HIS A 101 4.75 -4.43 5.52
N LEU A 102 3.89 -3.74 6.23
CA LEU A 102 4.14 -2.44 6.82
C LEU A 102 3.85 -2.55 8.31
N GLU A 103 4.80 -2.18 9.14
CA GLU A 103 4.61 -2.05 10.57
C GLU A 103 5.08 -0.68 11.03
N TYR A 104 4.28 -0.03 11.86
CA TYR A 104 4.67 1.20 12.51
C TYR A 104 4.25 1.18 13.97
N THR A 105 5.08 1.80 14.80
CA THR A 105 4.87 1.96 16.23
C THR A 105 5.04 3.42 16.60
N LEU A 106 4.07 3.96 17.33
CA LEU A 106 4.15 5.26 17.97
C LEU A 106 4.31 5.04 19.47
N THR A 107 5.28 5.71 20.08
CA THR A 107 5.60 5.55 21.50
C THR A 107 5.72 6.92 22.17
N ILE A 108 5.02 7.10 23.28
CA ILE A 108 5.23 8.20 24.23
C ILE A 108 5.80 7.57 25.50
N THR A 109 7.05 7.91 25.79
CA THR A 109 7.71 7.47 27.03
C THR A 109 7.04 8.12 28.25
N PRO A 110 7.20 7.57 29.47
CA PRO A 110 6.61 8.15 30.66
C PRO A 110 7.09 9.58 30.93
N GLU A 111 8.34 9.89 30.57
CA GLU A 111 8.90 11.25 30.67
C GLU A 111 8.19 12.22 29.72
N ASN A 112 8.05 11.86 28.44
CA ASN A 112 7.34 12.66 27.46
C ASN A 112 5.85 12.80 27.79
N ALA A 113 5.22 11.74 28.29
CA ALA A 113 3.84 11.74 28.75
C ALA A 113 3.63 12.71 29.92
N LEU A 114 4.57 12.78 30.87
CA LEU A 114 4.52 13.72 31.98
C LEU A 114 4.62 15.17 31.49
N ILE A 115 5.52 15.44 30.53
CA ILE A 115 5.68 16.77 29.93
C ILE A 115 4.38 17.17 29.20
N LEU A 116 3.82 16.27 28.38
CA LEU A 116 2.56 16.49 27.68
C LEU A 116 1.38 16.76 28.63
N ALA A 117 1.25 15.95 29.69
CA ALA A 117 0.19 16.10 30.69
C ALA A 117 0.32 17.40 31.49
N THR A 118 1.54 17.92 31.68
CA THR A 118 1.79 19.14 32.44
C THR A 118 1.68 20.41 31.58
N ASN A 119 2.07 20.36 30.31
CA ASN A 119 2.19 21.54 29.43
C ASN A 119 1.03 21.72 28.43
N HIS A 120 0.35 20.63 28.02
CA HIS A 120 -0.61 20.65 26.91
C HIS A 120 -2.01 20.17 27.27
N ALA A 121 -2.31 20.10 28.57
CA ALA A 121 -3.60 19.63 29.05
C ALA A 121 -4.79 20.47 28.53
N GLN A 122 -5.50 19.99 27.51
CA GLN A 122 -6.96 20.11 27.46
C GLN A 122 -7.60 19.15 28.48
N VAL A 123 -7.12 19.19 29.73
CA VAL A 123 -7.66 18.37 30.80
C VAL A 123 -8.41 19.28 31.77
N PRO A 124 -9.72 19.51 31.60
CA PRO A 124 -10.52 20.17 32.62
C PRO A 124 -10.71 19.33 33.88
N ASN A 125 -10.26 18.07 33.95
CA ASN A 125 -10.61 17.14 35.03
C ASN A 125 -9.53 16.08 35.33
N LEU A 126 -8.28 16.49 35.60
CA LEU A 126 -7.33 15.62 36.31
C LEU A 126 -7.46 15.97 37.80
N PRO A 127 -7.80 15.02 38.68
CA PRO A 127 -7.87 15.30 40.09
C PRO A 127 -6.45 15.47 40.64
N GLY A 128 -6.16 16.65 41.18
CA GLY A 128 -5.06 16.82 42.13
C GLY A 128 -3.67 17.05 41.51
N ASN A 129 -2.70 17.19 42.40
CA ASN A 129 -1.35 17.74 42.17
C ASN A 129 -0.58 17.00 41.07
N ILE A 130 0.44 17.65 40.50
CA ILE A 130 1.43 17.04 39.59
C ILE A 130 2.02 15.73 40.15
N GLY A 131 2.12 15.60 41.48
CA GLY A 131 2.52 14.36 42.17
C GLY A 131 1.56 13.19 42.00
N ASP A 132 0.26 13.44 41.80
CA ASP A 132 -0.76 12.42 41.54
C ASP A 132 -0.68 11.91 40.09
N ILE A 133 -0.31 12.77 39.12
CA ILE A 133 -0.14 12.41 37.70
C ILE A 133 1.06 11.47 37.49
N ALA A 134 2.20 11.73 38.15
CA ALA A 134 3.36 10.85 38.08
C ALA A 134 3.07 9.45 38.64
N SER A 135 2.12 9.33 39.58
CA SER A 135 1.67 8.05 40.14
C SER A 135 0.70 7.28 39.23
N LEU A 136 0.07 7.96 38.26
CA LEU A 136 -0.86 7.39 37.28
C LEU A 136 -0.15 6.84 36.03
N LEU A 137 1.08 7.26 35.76
CA LEU A 137 1.89 6.77 34.65
C LEU A 137 2.42 5.36 34.93
N ALA A 138 1.70 4.35 34.47
CA ALA A 138 1.99 2.93 34.72
C ALA A 138 2.96 2.31 33.68
N GLY A 139 3.39 3.08 32.66
CA GLY A 139 4.32 2.65 31.62
C GLY A 139 4.19 3.47 30.34
N ASP A 140 4.78 2.97 29.26
CA ASP A 140 4.75 3.64 27.95
C ASP A 140 3.33 3.67 27.36
N THR A 141 3.02 4.75 26.64
CA THR A 141 1.85 4.80 25.76
C THR A 141 2.29 4.41 24.36
N VAL A 142 1.76 3.31 23.85
CA VAL A 142 2.19 2.68 22.60
C VAL A 142 0.98 2.47 21.69
N PHE A 143 1.09 2.90 20.45
CA PHE A 143 0.25 2.45 19.34
C PHE A 143 1.11 1.60 18.42
N LYS A 144 0.63 0.42 18.01
CA LYS A 144 1.29 -0.42 17.03
C LYS A 144 0.29 -0.84 15.97
N GLY A 145 0.62 -0.56 14.70
CA GLY A 145 -0.13 -1.02 13.55
C GLY A 145 0.75 -1.94 12.70
N SER A 146 0.27 -3.14 12.40
CA SER A 146 0.97 -4.13 11.56
C SER A 146 0.04 -4.57 10.44
N PHE A 147 0.44 -4.41 9.19
CA PHE A 147 -0.41 -4.56 8.00
C PHE A 147 0.29 -5.45 6.98
N TYR A 148 -0.37 -6.53 6.59
CA TYR A 148 0.02 -7.40 5.50
C TYR A 148 -0.92 -7.20 4.32
N TYR A 149 -0.36 -6.99 3.14
CA TYR A 149 -1.09 -6.88 1.87
C TYR A 149 -0.72 -8.07 0.99
N LEU A 150 -1.71 -8.91 0.70
CA LEU A 150 -1.55 -10.11 -0.12
C LEU A 150 -2.38 -9.98 -1.40
N PRO A 151 -1.85 -9.32 -2.45
CA PRO A 151 -2.49 -9.33 -3.76
C PRO A 151 -2.21 -10.65 -4.49
N ILE A 152 -3.29 -11.26 -4.98
CA ILE A 152 -3.29 -12.40 -5.89
C ILE A 152 -4.10 -12.00 -7.12
N THR A 153 -3.56 -12.23 -8.32
CA THR A 153 -4.21 -11.82 -9.56
C THR A 153 -4.29 -12.96 -10.57
N ILE A 154 -5.35 -12.94 -11.37
CA ILE A 154 -5.43 -13.63 -12.64
C ILE A 154 -5.61 -12.58 -13.74
N GLY A 155 -4.86 -12.70 -14.83
CA GLY A 155 -4.87 -11.72 -15.89
C GLY A 155 -4.70 -12.28 -17.28
N VAL A 156 -4.98 -11.43 -18.26
CA VAL A 156 -4.72 -11.67 -19.68
C VAL A 156 -3.59 -10.77 -20.10
N LYS A 157 -2.47 -11.38 -20.51
CA LYS A 157 -1.28 -10.72 -21.05
C LYS A 157 -1.33 -10.74 -22.57
N LEU A 158 -1.26 -9.58 -23.18
CA LEU A 158 -1.26 -9.34 -24.62
C LEU A 158 0.09 -8.75 -25.02
N LEU A 159 0.82 -9.48 -25.86
CA LEU A 159 2.10 -9.04 -26.42
C LEU A 159 1.85 -8.48 -27.82
N SER A 160 2.38 -7.28 -28.06
CA SER A 160 2.27 -6.59 -29.35
C SER A 160 3.62 -5.99 -29.75
N GLY A 161 3.73 -5.51 -31.00
CA GLY A 161 5.02 -5.16 -31.60
C GLY A 161 5.63 -6.33 -32.37
N LYS A 162 6.67 -6.04 -33.17
CA LYS A 162 7.21 -7.03 -34.12
C LYS A 162 7.80 -8.25 -33.40
N ASN A 163 8.41 -8.00 -32.25
CA ASN A 163 9.05 -9.01 -31.40
C ASN A 163 8.31 -9.19 -30.07
N GLY A 164 7.09 -8.66 -29.94
CA GLY A 164 6.31 -8.73 -28.70
C GLY A 164 6.82 -7.77 -27.63
N GLU A 165 7.53 -6.70 -28.03
CA GLU A 165 8.14 -5.73 -27.13
C GLU A 165 7.13 -4.97 -26.24
N PHE A 166 5.86 -4.85 -26.65
CA PHE A 166 4.84 -4.17 -25.84
C PHE A 166 4.00 -5.18 -25.07
N VAL A 167 4.00 -5.06 -23.75
CA VAL A 167 3.27 -5.94 -22.84
C VAL A 167 2.06 -5.19 -22.29
N ASN A 168 0.87 -5.71 -22.54
CA ASN A 168 -0.37 -5.18 -22.00
C ASN A 168 -0.98 -6.25 -21.10
N THR A 169 -1.26 -5.97 -19.83
CA THR A 169 -1.83 -6.98 -18.94
C THR A 169 -3.07 -6.44 -18.26
N ILE A 170 -4.21 -7.07 -18.51
CA ILE A 170 -5.45 -6.80 -17.78
C ILE A 170 -5.54 -7.82 -16.65
N ARG A 171 -5.68 -7.38 -15.40
CA ARG A 171 -5.71 -8.23 -14.21
C ARG A 171 -7.00 -8.05 -13.43
N PHE A 172 -7.46 -9.17 -12.89
CA PHE A 172 -8.50 -9.25 -11.88
C PHE A 172 -7.84 -9.80 -10.64
N GLY A 173 -7.89 -9.02 -9.56
CA GLY A 173 -7.15 -9.31 -8.35
C GLY A 173 -8.03 -9.33 -7.12
N ILE A 174 -7.59 -10.13 -6.15
CA ILE A 174 -8.00 -10.03 -4.76
C ILE A 174 -6.78 -9.51 -4.01
N GLU A 175 -6.92 -8.44 -3.23
CA GLU A 175 -5.92 -8.01 -2.27
C GLU A 175 -6.49 -8.14 -0.88
N THR A 176 -5.97 -9.10 -0.12
CA THR A 176 -6.35 -9.29 1.27
C THR A 176 -5.46 -8.41 2.14
N VAL A 177 -6.09 -7.52 2.91
CA VAL A 177 -5.44 -6.75 3.96
C VAL A 177 -5.64 -7.48 5.28
N ILE A 178 -4.55 -7.92 5.89
CA ILE A 178 -4.56 -8.55 7.22
C ILE A 178 -3.84 -7.58 8.15
N TYR A 179 -4.51 -7.10 9.18
CA TYR A 179 -3.89 -6.13 10.06
C TYR A 179 -4.21 -6.32 11.53
N ASP A 180 -3.21 -5.96 12.34
CA ASP A 180 -3.27 -5.93 13.78
C ASP A 180 -3.04 -4.49 14.25
N ILE A 181 -3.96 -3.98 15.06
CA ILE A 181 -3.84 -2.69 15.74
C ILE A 181 -3.86 -2.95 17.23
N VAL A 182 -2.77 -2.56 17.89
CA VAL A 182 -2.60 -2.70 19.33
C VAL A 182 -2.38 -1.32 19.91
N THR A 183 -3.09 -1.00 20.98
CA THR A 183 -2.87 0.24 21.72
C THR A 183 -2.77 -0.06 23.19
N GLN A 184 -1.78 0.54 23.84
CA GLN A 184 -1.63 0.57 25.28
C GLN A 184 -1.44 2.03 25.67
N ASN A 185 -2.28 2.58 26.53
CA ASN A 185 -2.11 3.93 27.03
C ASN A 185 -1.60 3.89 28.47
N GLY A 186 -0.41 4.44 28.68
CA GLY A 186 0.31 4.41 29.95
C GLY A 186 -0.27 5.34 31.02
N LEU A 187 -1.03 6.35 30.63
CA LEU A 187 -1.67 7.32 31.53
C LEU A 187 -3.04 6.82 32.03
N THR A 188 -3.83 6.23 31.16
CA THR A 188 -5.20 5.76 31.45
C THR A 188 -5.27 4.27 31.77
N GLY A 189 -4.23 3.50 31.43
CA GLY A 189 -4.20 2.04 31.56
C GLY A 189 -4.99 1.28 30.49
N PHE A 190 -5.58 1.97 29.50
CA PHE A 190 -6.33 1.31 28.43
C PHE A 190 -5.44 0.39 27.60
N LYS A 191 -5.97 -0.80 27.28
CA LYS A 191 -5.33 -1.76 26.38
C LYS A 191 -6.35 -2.27 25.38
N THR A 192 -6.05 -2.13 24.10
CA THR A 192 -6.88 -2.61 23.01
C THR A 192 -6.04 -3.41 22.02
N LYS A 193 -6.66 -4.42 21.44
CA LYS A 193 -6.10 -5.22 20.35
C LYS A 193 -7.22 -5.57 19.39
N ARG A 194 -7.04 -5.22 18.12
CA ARG A 194 -7.93 -5.57 17.02
C ARG A 194 -7.14 -6.29 15.94
N SER A 195 -7.71 -7.37 15.43
CA SER A 195 -7.16 -8.16 14.33
C SER A 195 -8.24 -8.32 13.29
N THR A 196 -7.98 -7.87 12.07
CA THR A 196 -8.96 -7.83 10.98
C THR A 196 -8.37 -8.43 9.71
N ILE A 197 -9.20 -9.14 8.95
CA ILE A 197 -8.88 -9.69 7.64
C ILE A 197 -9.94 -9.18 6.67
N ASP A 198 -9.53 -8.40 5.69
CA ASP A 198 -10.46 -7.76 4.74
C ASP A 198 -10.02 -8.02 3.29
N PRO A 199 -10.73 -8.88 2.54
CA PRO A 199 -10.45 -9.12 1.13
C PRO A 199 -11.10 -8.06 0.24
N THR A 200 -10.27 -7.41 -0.58
CA THR A 200 -10.70 -6.42 -1.56
C THR A 200 -10.57 -6.94 -2.98
N PHE A 201 -11.48 -6.55 -3.87
CA PHE A 201 -11.44 -6.93 -5.28
C PHE A 201 -11.04 -5.74 -6.14
N TYR A 202 -10.15 -5.95 -7.10
CA TYR A 202 -9.75 -4.91 -8.04
C TYR A 202 -9.61 -5.42 -9.46
N VAL A 203 -9.74 -4.49 -10.40
CA VAL A 203 -9.38 -4.67 -11.80
C VAL A 203 -8.27 -3.69 -12.11
N SER A 204 -7.21 -4.13 -12.78
CA SER A 204 -6.14 -3.25 -13.22
C SER A 204 -5.68 -3.54 -14.64
N TYR A 205 -5.07 -2.53 -15.24
CA TYR A 205 -4.42 -2.59 -16.53
C TYR A 205 -2.99 -2.10 -16.36
N GLU A 206 -2.05 -2.91 -16.84
CA GLU A 206 -0.64 -2.59 -16.90
C GLU A 206 -0.20 -2.44 -18.36
N LEU A 207 0.52 -1.37 -18.63
CA LEU A 207 1.29 -1.21 -19.86
C LEU A 207 2.78 -1.31 -19.52
N GLY A 208 3.49 -2.14 -20.27
CA GLY A 208 4.92 -2.34 -20.13
C GLY A 208 5.62 -2.57 -21.46
N TRP A 209 6.94 -2.63 -21.37
CA TRP A 209 7.87 -2.91 -22.43
C TRP A 209 8.77 -4.07 -22.01
N THR A 210 9.02 -5.03 -22.91
CA THR A 210 9.96 -6.13 -22.68
C THR A 210 11.12 -6.08 -23.66
N ILE A 211 12.33 -6.35 -23.17
CA ILE A 211 13.58 -6.34 -23.94
C ILE A 211 14.21 -7.72 -23.80
N ASP A 212 14.42 -8.40 -24.93
CA ASP A 212 15.22 -9.62 -24.94
C ASP A 212 16.70 -9.28 -24.69
N LEU A 213 17.28 -9.88 -23.66
CA LEU A 213 18.68 -9.65 -23.28
C LEU A 213 19.66 -10.29 -24.27
N PHE A 214 19.26 -11.35 -24.97
CA PHE A 214 20.14 -12.13 -25.85
C PHE A 214 19.49 -12.43 -27.22
N PRO A 215 19.12 -11.40 -28.01
CA PRO A 215 18.32 -11.56 -29.22
C PRO A 215 19.00 -12.35 -30.36
N LYS A 216 20.32 -12.53 -30.30
CA LYS A 216 21.11 -13.25 -31.31
C LYS A 216 21.38 -14.72 -30.94
N LYS A 217 20.87 -15.19 -29.80
CA LYS A 217 21.09 -16.56 -29.29
C LYS A 217 19.77 -17.32 -29.26
N ASP A 218 19.70 -18.45 -29.96
CA ASP A 218 18.54 -19.34 -29.89
C ASP A 218 18.70 -20.33 -28.75
N TRP A 219 18.42 -19.86 -27.54
CA TRP A 219 18.39 -20.71 -26.35
C TRP A 219 16.99 -21.27 -26.13
N LYS A 220 16.91 -22.49 -25.61
CA LYS A 220 15.63 -23.10 -25.19
C LYS A 220 14.91 -22.23 -24.16
N VAL A 221 15.68 -21.58 -23.29
CA VAL A 221 15.21 -20.63 -22.29
C VAL A 221 15.67 -19.23 -22.70
N ARG A 222 14.73 -18.28 -22.80
CA ARG A 222 15.02 -16.87 -23.11
C ARG A 222 14.82 -16.01 -21.87
N THR A 223 15.65 -14.99 -21.72
CA THR A 223 15.59 -14.05 -20.60
C THR A 223 15.29 -12.66 -21.11
N TYR A 224 14.34 -12.01 -20.45
CA TYR A 224 13.85 -10.69 -20.80
C TYR A 224 13.99 -9.76 -19.60
N LEU A 225 14.25 -8.50 -19.90
CA LEU A 225 14.08 -7.39 -18.98
C LEU A 225 12.70 -6.78 -19.24
N ASP A 226 11.86 -6.75 -18.22
CA ASP A 226 10.55 -6.13 -18.30
C ASP A 226 10.59 -4.77 -17.63
N ILE A 227 9.96 -3.80 -18.28
CA ILE A 227 9.82 -2.43 -17.83
C ILE A 227 8.33 -2.12 -17.87
N SER A 228 7.66 -2.26 -16.73
CA SER A 228 6.27 -1.83 -16.56
C SER A 228 6.24 -0.30 -16.54
N LEU A 229 5.58 0.36 -17.48
CA LEU A 229 5.53 1.83 -17.55
C LEU A 229 4.56 2.40 -16.53
N PHE A 230 3.37 1.81 -16.43
CA PHE A 230 2.38 2.15 -15.43
C PHE A 230 1.37 1.01 -15.21
N GLU A 231 0.73 1.03 -14.06
CA GLU A 231 -0.49 0.26 -13.79
C GLU A 231 -1.58 1.20 -13.29
N ILE A 232 -2.78 1.08 -13.87
CA ILE A 232 -3.97 1.83 -13.48
C ILE A 232 -5.08 0.82 -13.23
N GLY A 233 -5.76 0.94 -12.10
CA GLY A 233 -6.84 0.06 -11.71
C GLY A 233 -7.80 0.70 -10.73
N TYR A 234 -8.81 -0.08 -10.37
CA TYR A 234 -9.88 0.33 -9.48
C TYR A 234 -10.27 -0.82 -8.57
N TYR A 235 -10.33 -0.54 -7.27
CA TYR A 235 -10.89 -1.41 -6.25
C TYR A 235 -12.41 -1.32 -6.29
N ILE A 236 -13.04 -2.42 -6.70
CA ILE A 236 -14.51 -2.55 -6.73
C ILE A 236 -15.06 -2.58 -5.30
N THR A 237 -14.32 -3.22 -4.39
CA THR A 237 -14.56 -3.16 -2.95
C THR A 237 -13.29 -2.65 -2.28
N SER A 238 -13.43 -1.68 -1.38
CA SER A 238 -12.30 -1.07 -0.68
C SER A 238 -12.37 -1.40 0.80
N SER A 239 -11.24 -1.82 1.38
CA SER A 239 -11.07 -2.01 2.82
C SER A 239 -10.69 -0.72 3.53
N MET A 240 -10.44 0.37 2.79
CA MET A 240 -9.84 1.59 3.32
C MET A 240 -10.69 2.25 4.41
N SER A 241 -12.01 2.19 4.30
CA SER A 241 -12.91 2.72 5.33
C SER A 241 -12.80 1.97 6.66
N GLY A 242 -12.76 0.64 6.61
CA GLY A 242 -12.57 -0.21 7.77
C GLY A 242 -11.19 -0.04 8.40
N VAL A 243 -10.14 -0.08 7.57
CA VAL A 243 -8.77 0.12 8.05
C VAL A 243 -8.61 1.51 8.69
N TYR A 244 -9.13 2.56 8.06
CA TYR A 244 -9.12 3.91 8.63
C TYR A 244 -9.88 3.98 9.95
N GLY A 245 -11.07 3.38 10.04
CA GLY A 245 -11.88 3.36 11.26
C GLY A 245 -11.14 2.71 12.43
N ASP A 246 -10.52 1.55 12.18
CA ASP A 246 -9.76 0.82 13.19
C ASP A 246 -8.49 1.57 13.62
N VAL A 247 -7.76 2.17 12.67
CA VAL A 247 -6.59 3.01 12.96
C VAL A 247 -7.00 4.24 13.76
N ARG A 248 -8.05 4.94 13.33
CA ARG A 248 -8.59 6.12 14.03
C ARG A 248 -8.98 5.80 15.46
N GLU A 249 -9.63 4.66 15.70
CA GLU A 249 -10.01 4.22 17.04
C GLU A 249 -8.76 3.94 17.89
N GLY A 250 -7.79 3.18 17.38
CA GLY A 250 -6.54 2.91 18.09
C GLY A 250 -5.73 4.17 18.39
N VAL A 251 -5.60 5.08 17.42
CA VAL A 251 -4.95 6.38 17.61
C VAL A 251 -5.73 7.22 18.62
N GLY A 252 -7.07 7.19 18.61
CA GLY A 252 -7.91 7.82 19.62
C GLY A 252 -7.60 7.34 21.05
N PHE A 253 -7.44 6.03 21.25
CA PHE A 253 -7.01 5.48 22.54
C PHE A 253 -5.58 5.87 22.91
N PHE A 254 -4.68 5.96 21.92
CA PHE A 254 -3.29 6.35 22.12
C PHE A 254 -3.18 7.78 22.66
N GLY A 255 -3.85 8.76 22.05
CA GLY A 255 -3.81 10.14 22.55
C GLY A 255 -4.77 10.44 23.70
N SER A 256 -5.59 9.49 24.12
CA SER A 256 -6.55 9.69 25.21
C SER A 256 -5.85 10.18 26.49
N GLY A 257 -6.39 11.26 27.08
CA GLY A 257 -5.79 11.92 28.24
C GLY A 257 -4.70 12.95 27.92
N PHE A 258 -4.16 12.98 26.69
CA PHE A 258 -3.18 13.98 26.25
C PHE A 258 -3.81 15.01 25.31
N VAL A 259 -4.49 14.55 24.25
CA VAL A 259 -5.10 15.38 23.22
C VAL A 259 -6.41 14.76 22.74
N ASP A 260 -7.38 15.58 22.37
CA ASP A 260 -8.62 15.10 21.77
C ASP A 260 -8.43 14.82 20.29
N ILE A 261 -7.94 13.61 20.00
CA ILE A 261 -7.66 13.13 18.65
C ILE A 261 -8.89 13.08 17.76
N THR A 262 -10.08 12.95 18.36
CA THR A 262 -11.34 12.86 17.62
C THR A 262 -11.72 14.18 16.94
N LYS A 263 -11.13 15.30 17.37
CA LYS A 263 -11.31 16.62 16.75
C LYS A 263 -10.55 16.80 15.44
N PHE A 264 -9.45 16.08 15.22
CA PHE A 264 -8.68 16.18 13.98
C PHE A 264 -8.82 14.97 13.05
N LEU A 265 -9.16 13.78 13.56
CA LEU A 265 -9.51 12.64 12.70
C LEU A 265 -11.03 12.60 12.49
N PRO A 266 -11.56 13.07 11.34
CA PRO A 266 -12.99 12.99 11.06
C PRO A 266 -13.43 11.53 10.93
N LEU A 267 -14.73 11.28 11.07
CA LEU A 267 -15.32 9.97 10.77
C LEU A 267 -15.30 9.74 9.25
N TRP A 268 -15.14 8.49 8.81
CA TRP A 268 -15.05 8.19 7.38
C TRP A 268 -16.28 8.69 6.60
N GLU A 269 -17.48 8.59 7.19
CA GLU A 269 -18.72 9.01 6.53
C GLU A 269 -18.81 10.52 6.31
N THR A 270 -17.94 11.31 6.94
CA THR A 270 -17.90 12.77 6.78
C THR A 270 -16.98 13.23 5.65
N PHE A 271 -16.17 12.33 5.08
CA PHE A 271 -15.33 12.68 3.94
C PHE A 271 -16.17 12.93 2.68
N PRO A 272 -15.73 13.83 1.78
CA PRO A 272 -16.33 13.97 0.46
C PRO A 272 -16.28 12.66 -0.32
N ALA A 273 -17.29 12.39 -1.16
CA ALA A 273 -17.34 11.20 -2.02
C ALA A 273 -16.10 11.04 -2.94
N ALA A 274 -15.39 12.14 -3.22
CA ALA A 274 -14.12 12.10 -3.96
C ALA A 274 -13.03 11.30 -3.23
N VAL A 275 -13.03 11.28 -1.89
CA VAL A 275 -12.08 10.51 -1.08
C VAL A 275 -12.28 9.01 -1.29
N ASP A 276 -13.53 8.54 -1.29
CA ASP A 276 -13.86 7.14 -1.56
C ASP A 276 -13.41 6.71 -2.97
N PHE A 277 -13.62 7.58 -3.97
CA PHE A 277 -13.14 7.35 -5.33
C PHE A 277 -11.61 7.27 -5.40
N VAL A 278 -10.90 8.27 -4.86
CA VAL A 278 -9.43 8.33 -4.89
C VAL A 278 -8.82 7.16 -4.12
N THR A 279 -9.41 6.80 -2.97
CA THR A 279 -8.97 5.66 -2.17
C THR A 279 -9.33 4.31 -2.79
N SER A 280 -10.10 4.30 -3.87
CA SER A 280 -10.35 3.10 -4.67
C SER A 280 -9.45 3.02 -5.91
N LEU A 281 -8.60 4.03 -6.18
CA LEU A 281 -7.69 3.99 -7.32
C LEU A 281 -6.43 3.17 -7.02
N LYS A 282 -6.10 2.25 -7.94
CA LYS A 282 -4.80 1.57 -7.99
C LYS A 282 -3.94 2.28 -9.04
N LEU A 283 -2.89 2.98 -8.63
CA LEU A 283 -1.94 3.62 -9.54
C LEU A 283 -0.51 3.22 -9.18
N SER A 284 0.25 2.83 -10.18
CA SER A 284 1.70 2.67 -10.10
C SER A 284 2.30 3.43 -11.28
N LEU A 285 2.98 4.54 -11.00
CA LEU A 285 3.49 5.48 -12.01
C LEU A 285 5.01 5.41 -12.20
N PHE A 286 5.69 4.52 -11.47
CA PHE A 286 7.14 4.33 -11.58
C PHE A 286 7.45 3.15 -12.49
N PRO A 287 8.46 3.27 -13.38
CA PRO A 287 8.85 2.16 -14.22
C PRO A 287 9.29 0.98 -13.35
N ARG A 288 8.51 -0.11 -13.35
CA ARG A 288 8.86 -1.31 -12.58
C ARG A 288 9.78 -2.17 -13.42
N ILE A 289 10.92 -2.50 -12.86
CA ILE A 289 11.89 -3.38 -13.51
C ILE A 289 11.65 -4.80 -13.03
N GLY A 290 11.49 -5.70 -13.98
CA GLY A 290 11.34 -7.13 -13.75
C GLY A 290 12.24 -7.95 -14.66
N VAL A 291 12.39 -9.22 -14.31
CA VAL A 291 13.07 -10.20 -15.14
C VAL A 291 12.10 -11.31 -15.46
N THR A 292 11.95 -11.62 -16.74
CA THR A 292 11.17 -12.76 -17.22
C THR A 292 12.07 -13.83 -17.79
N ILE A 293 11.77 -15.07 -17.44
CA ILE A 293 12.33 -16.26 -18.05
C ILE A 293 11.21 -16.96 -18.82
N ARG A 294 11.42 -17.20 -20.12
CA ARG A 294 10.45 -17.86 -21.01
C ARG A 294 11.02 -19.18 -21.54
N PHE A 295 10.22 -20.24 -21.49
CA PHE A 295 10.62 -21.61 -21.85
C PHE A 295 9.44 -22.46 -22.34
#